data_AF-E4XVN1-F1
#
_entry.id   AF-E4XVN1-F1
#
_cell.length_a   1.000
_cell.length_b   1.000
_cell.length_c   1.000
_cell.angle_alpha   90.00
_cell.angle_beta   90.00
_cell.angle_gamma   90.00
#
_symmetry.space_group_name_H-M   'P 1'
#
loop_
_entity.id
_entity.type
_entity.pdbx_description
1 polymer ?
#
loop_
_entity_poly.entity_id
_entity_poly.type
_entity_poly.pdbx_seq_one_letter_code
_entity_poly.pdbx_strand_id
1 'polypeptide(L)' 'MEEMENISILWISNKEGGAKFKATAQEINGGNGDEKNRRELQSKKDGTRQRIEYEIVAAYEFVRFNITFL' A
#
# COMPACT_ATOMS: atom_id res chain seq x y z
N MET A 1 -20.79 -13.05 10.11
CA MET A 1 -20.04 -11.89 9.60
C MET A 1 -18.77 -12.46 9.02
N GLU A 2 -18.56 -12.35 7.72
CA GLU A 2 -17.21 -12.55 7.15
C GLU A 2 -16.31 -11.44 7.70
N GLU A 3 -15.17 -11.79 8.28
CA GLU A 3 -14.09 -10.83 8.52
C GLU A 3 -13.63 -10.34 7.15
N MET A 4 -14.04 -9.13 6.77
CA MET A 4 -13.43 -8.47 5.63
C MET A 4 -12.00 -8.12 6.03
N GLU A 5 -11.02 -8.69 5.34
CA GLU A 5 -9.61 -8.33 5.54
C GLU A 5 -9.45 -6.82 5.26
N ASN A 6 -9.00 -6.05 6.26
CA ASN A 6 -8.75 -4.61 6.10
C ASN A 6 -7.43 -4.40 5.35
N ILE A 7 -7.46 -4.57 4.03
CA ILE A 7 -6.29 -4.44 3.16
C ILE A 7 -6.40 -3.16 2.33
N SER A 8 -5.35 -2.36 2.34
CA SER A 8 -5.12 -1.32 1.34
C SER A 8 -4.23 -1.86 0.21
N ILE A 9 -4.70 -1.73 -1.03
CA ILE A 9 -3.97 -2.21 -2.20
C ILE A 9 -3.65 -1.04 -3.13
N LEU A 10 -2.38 -0.92 -3.53
CA LEU A 10 -1.95 0.03 -4.56
C LEU A 10 -1.51 -0.74 -5.80
N TRP A 11 -2.17 -0.45 -6.93
CA TRP A 11 -1.86 -0.98 -8.24
C TRP A 11 -1.29 0.12 -9.13
N ILE A 12 -0.15 -0.16 -9.77
CA ILE A 12 0.43 0.71 -10.78
C ILE A 12 0.65 -0.09 -12.05
N SER A 13 0.23 0.49 -13.17
CA SER A 13 0.45 -0.05 -14.51
C SER A 13 0.95 1.05 -15.44
N ASN A 14 1.84 0.71 -16.37
CA ASN A 14 2.22 1.58 -17.47
C ASN A 14 2.00 0.85 -18.80
N LYS A 15 2.11 1.58 -19.92
CA LYS A 15 1.96 1.01 -21.28
C LYS A 15 3.00 -0.05 -21.63
N GLU A 16 4.10 -0.12 -20.86
CA GLU A 16 5.26 -0.97 -21.12
C GLU A 16 5.31 -2.23 -20.22
N GLY A 17 4.28 -2.49 -19.40
CA GLY A 17 4.17 -3.72 -18.61
C GLY A 17 4.36 -3.59 -17.09
N GLY A 18 4.10 -2.42 -16.52
CA GLY A 18 4.13 -2.15 -15.08
C GLY A 18 5.56 -2.03 -14.53
N ALA A 19 6.00 -0.80 -14.26
CA ALA A 19 7.31 -0.55 -13.65
C ALA A 19 7.35 -1.13 -12.23
N LYS A 20 8.39 -1.92 -11.92
CA LYS A 20 8.61 -2.41 -10.57
C LYS A 20 8.79 -1.21 -9.65
N PHE A 21 8.20 -1.26 -8.48
CA PHE A 21 8.32 -0.20 -7.51
C PHE A 21 8.43 -0.77 -6.11
N LYS A 22 8.89 0.06 -5.20
CA LYS A 22 8.77 -0.17 -3.76
C LYS A 22 8.05 0.98 -3.12
N ALA A 23 7.50 0.76 -1.94
CA ALA A 23 6.91 1.83 -1.16
C ALA A 23 7.20 1.66 0.32
N THR A 24 7.27 2.78 1.03
CA THR A 24 6.97 2.77 2.47
C THR A 24 5.49 3.03 2.63
N ALA A 25 4.78 2.12 3.29
CA ALA A 25 3.38 2.29 3.68
C ALA A 25 3.29 2.56 5.19
N GLN A 26 2.29 3.33 5.60
CA GLN A 26 2.05 3.65 7.00
C GLN A 26 0.62 4.13 7.19
N GLU A 27 0.07 3.82 8.35
CA GLU A 27 -1.24 4.27 8.80
C GLU A 27 -1.17 5.69 9.36
N ILE A 28 -2.17 6.51 9.09
CA ILE A 28 -2.28 7.90 9.56
C ILE A 28 -3.65 8.13 10.18
N ASN A 29 -3.67 8.59 11.43
CA ASN A 29 -4.87 9.00 12.13
C ASN A 29 -5.41 10.32 11.55
N GLY A 30 -6.69 10.35 11.19
CA GLY A 30 -7.31 11.50 10.54
C GLY A 30 -7.55 12.70 11.46
N GLY A 31 -7.59 12.50 12.78
CA GLY A 31 -7.88 13.55 13.76
C GLY A 31 -6.64 14.30 14.24
N ASN A 32 -5.51 13.60 14.39
CA ASN A 32 -4.28 14.20 14.96
C ASN A 32 -3.03 14.01 14.08
N GLY A 33 -3.11 13.22 13.00
CA GLY A 33 -1.98 12.96 12.11
C GLY A 33 -0.96 11.95 12.65
N ASP A 34 -1.24 11.26 13.76
CA ASP A 34 -0.36 10.23 14.29
C ASP A 34 -0.09 9.14 13.25
N GLU A 35 1.17 8.73 13.16
CA GLU A 35 1.62 7.74 12.18
C GLU A 35 1.96 6.42 12.88
N LYS A 36 1.46 5.29 12.36
CA LYS A 36 1.74 3.95 12.90
C LYS A 36 2.00 2.92 11.82
N ASN A 37 2.52 1.76 12.25
CA ASN A 37 2.65 0.55 11.44
C ASN A 37 3.41 0.76 10.12
N ARG A 38 4.48 1.55 10.15
CA ARG A 38 5.33 1.77 8.97
C ARG A 38 5.92 0.45 8.48
N ARG A 39 5.75 0.13 7.19
CA ARG A 39 6.29 -1.07 6.52
C ARG A 39 6.93 -0.71 5.18
N GLU A 40 8.06 -1.32 4.86
CA GLU A 40 8.61 -1.28 3.50
C GLU A 40 8.02 -2.45 2.69
N LEU A 41 7.49 -2.15 1.51
CA LEU A 41 6.81 -3.07 0.63
C LEU A 41 7.46 -3.07 -0.75
N GLN A 42 7.58 -4.25 -1.33
CA GLN A 42 8.07 -4.44 -2.69
C GLN A 42 6.90 -4.84 -3.59
N SER A 43 6.81 -4.23 -4.77
CA SER A 43 5.75 -4.57 -5.71
C SER A 43 5.91 -6.00 -6.22
N LYS A 44 4.77 -6.69 -6.34
CA LYS A 44 4.65 -7.99 -6.99
C LYS A 44 3.98 -7.81 -8.34
N LYS A 45 4.49 -8.50 -9.36
CA LYS A 45 3.89 -8.51 -10.68
C LYS A 45 2.58 -9.29 -10.62
N ASP A 46 1.53 -8.70 -11.18
CA ASP A 46 0.25 -9.35 -11.39
C ASP A 46 -0.28 -8.98 -12.78
N GLY A 47 -0.22 -9.95 -13.70
CA GLY A 47 -0.45 -9.72 -15.12
C GLY A 47 0.48 -8.66 -15.70
N THR A 48 -0.11 -7.58 -16.21
CA THR A 48 0.60 -6.39 -16.77
C THR A 48 0.80 -5.28 -15.75
N ARG A 49 0.47 -5.53 -14.48
CA ARG A 49 0.48 -4.54 -13.40
C ARG A 49 1.49 -4.94 -12.32
N GLN A 50 1.83 -3.97 -11.49
CA GLN A 50 2.59 -4.16 -10.27
C GLN A 50 1.70 -3.75 -9.09
N ARG A 51 1.65 -4.57 -8.04
CA ARG A 51 0.80 -4.33 -6.87
C ARG A 51 1.59 -4.44 -5.57
N ILE A 52 1.21 -3.63 -4.58
CA ILE A 52 1.57 -3.83 -3.17
C ILE A 52 0.30 -3.93 -2.35
N GLU A 53 0.36 -4.76 -1.31
CA GLU A 53 -0.70 -4.95 -0.34
C GLU A 53 -0.19 -4.53 1.02
N TYR A 54 -1.01 -3.78 1.74
CA TYR A 54 -0.75 -3.33 3.10
C TYR A 54 -1.95 -3.74 3.97
N GLU A 55 -1.68 -4.58 4.95
CA GLU A 55 -2.65 -4.97 5.98
C GLU A 55 -2.75 -3.87 7.04
N ILE A 56 -3.97 -3.34 7.25
CA ILE A 56 -4.26 -2.30 8.23
C ILE A 56 -4.37 -2.95 9.62
N VAL A 57 -3.62 -2.44 10.60
CA VAL A 57 -3.53 -3.04 11.94
C VAL A 57 -3.99 -2.09 13.06
N ALA A 58 -3.74 -0.79 12.98
CA ALA A 58 -4.12 0.19 14.00
C ALA A 58 -5.51 0.81 13.76
N ALA A 59 -6.22 0.39 12.71
CA ALA A 59 -7.53 0.90 12.31
C ALA A 59 -7.56 2.43 12.14
N TYR A 60 -6.43 3.02 11.74
CA TYR A 60 -6.37 4.44 11.36
C TYR A 60 -7.04 4.65 10.00
N GLU A 61 -7.58 5.84 9.80
CA GLU A 61 -8.49 6.16 8.71
C GLU A 61 -7.80 6.23 7.34
N PHE A 62 -6.48 6.49 7.32
CA PHE A 62 -5.72 6.66 6.08
C PHE A 62 -4.48 5.77 6.04
N VAL A 63 -4.10 5.37 4.83
CA VAL A 63 -2.79 4.75 4.54
C VAL A 63 -2.04 5.60 3.54
N ARG A 64 -0.83 6.05 3.90
CA ARG A 64 0.06 6.80 3.02
C ARG A 64 1.09 5.86 2.40
N PHE A 65 1.19 5.89 1.08
CA PHE A 65 2.21 5.19 0.31
C PHE A 65 3.24 6.18 -0.24
N ASN A 66 4.49 6.09 0.23
CA ASN A 66 5.61 6.82 -0.35
C ASN A 66 6.32 5.91 -1.37
N ILE A 67 6.07 6.14 -2.66
CA ILE A 67 6.45 5.25 -3.76
C ILE A 67 7.83 5.62 -4.31
N THR A 68 8.63 4.61 -4.66
CA THR A 68 9.89 4.74 -5.40
C THR A 68 9.87 3.75 -6.56
N PHE A 69 9.95 4.25 -7.80
CA PHE A 69 10.09 3.41 -8.99
C PHE A 69 11.53 2.88 -9.09
N LEU A 70 11.68 1.63 -9.53
CA LEU A 70 12.95 0.93 -9.66
C LEU A 70 13.34 0.74 -11.13
#